data_AF-L0EJJ9-F1
#
_entry.id   AF-L0EJJ9-F1
#
_cell.length_a   1.000
_cell.length_b   1.000
_cell.length_c   1.000
_cell.angle_alpha   90.00
_cell.angle_beta   90.00
_cell.angle_gamma   90.00
#
_symmetry.space_group_name_H-M   'P 1'
#
loop_
_entity.id
_entity.type
_entity.pdbx_description
1 polymer ?
#
loop_
_entity_poly.entity_id
_entity_poly.type
_entity_poly.pdbx_seq_one_letter_code
_entity_poly.pdbx_strand_id
1 'polypeptide(L)'
;MSQDVNILSPCGMLGYGFPEESFRRGMEQQVHAVVVDAGSTDGGPHKLGAGVSIVSRRACKKDLEIILGACLPGKVPVIIGSAGGSGARPHVESGGSLEIVFDRITNVESSKIYYKPYYRREDFNDEKYKPTFAPQVYSGQTVEFKLRLDQWEGAPLRITPYVRDTYTKEEVLLEDVELVRGEWNTLSFVVPPLAGSFADEVGFMIDSPTSTAASRAFGALYIGRMRVYGGGGYAIDWRKQAVEFTSVTPMAQHRGEWSLKDGALHYAVEGNAAAFTGNDYARDVEAEAEFTPLSGESHGFIARALGIERCYWLGLAEEGTVSIRKNDFGWTELASASFPWEHGRTYALKMIVRGASLKLYVDDKLVVEAEDAQYAHGMYGVASLRDAAGSVGEFRVISFTVQDGMER
;
A
#
# COMPACT_ATOMS: atom_id res chain seq x y z
N MET A 1 -10.44 36.60 24.57
CA MET A 1 -9.44 36.38 23.50
C MET A 1 -10.22 35.98 22.27
N SER A 2 -10.01 36.64 21.12
CA SER A 2 -10.66 36.16 19.90
C SER A 2 -10.09 34.77 19.57
N GLN A 3 -10.95 33.86 19.11
CA GLN A 3 -10.62 32.46 18.81
C GLN A 3 -10.10 32.29 17.37
N ASP A 4 -9.69 33.37 16.72
CA ASP A 4 -9.47 33.38 15.28
C ASP A 4 -8.06 32.89 14.93
N VAL A 5 -7.99 31.89 14.05
CA VAL A 5 -6.73 31.34 13.55
C VAL A 5 -6.40 31.98 12.19
N ASN A 6 -5.52 32.97 12.20
CA ASN A 6 -5.00 33.60 10.99
C ASN A 6 -3.93 32.73 10.31
N ILE A 7 -4.23 32.25 9.11
CA ILE A 7 -3.31 31.50 8.24
C ILE A 7 -3.04 32.31 6.98
N LEU A 8 -1.77 32.46 6.62
CA LEU A 8 -1.36 33.12 5.37
C LEU A 8 -0.92 32.07 4.35
N SER A 9 -1.52 32.09 3.17
CA SER A 9 -1.09 31.25 2.04
C SER A 9 -0.54 32.15 0.92
N PRO A 10 0.79 32.20 0.72
CA PRO A 10 1.40 33.11 -0.24
C PRO A 10 1.19 32.66 -1.69
N CYS A 11 1.09 31.35 -1.93
CA CYS A 11 0.91 30.76 -3.25
C CYS A 11 0.19 29.40 -3.13
N GLY A 12 -0.47 28.99 -4.21
CA GLY A 12 -1.15 27.69 -4.31
C GLY A 12 -0.24 26.52 -4.66
N MET A 13 1.07 26.74 -4.86
CA MET A 13 2.08 25.70 -4.95
C MET A 13 3.46 26.33 -4.80
N LEU A 14 4.31 25.70 -3.99
CA LEU A 14 5.70 26.15 -3.82
C LEU A 14 6.41 26.17 -5.19
N GLY A 15 7.03 27.30 -5.54
CA GLY A 15 7.73 27.48 -6.81
C GLY A 15 6.89 28.17 -7.90
N TYR A 16 5.61 28.49 -7.67
CA TYR A 16 4.85 29.38 -8.58
C TYR A 16 5.21 30.85 -8.41
N GLY A 17 5.84 31.22 -7.29
CA GLY A 17 6.09 32.59 -6.94
C GLY A 17 4.86 33.33 -6.45
N PHE A 18 5.11 34.45 -5.79
CA PHE A 18 4.11 35.35 -5.25
C PHE A 18 4.71 36.77 -5.14
N PRO A 19 3.88 37.83 -5.14
CA PRO A 19 4.37 39.18 -4.88
C PRO A 19 4.85 39.32 -3.44
N GLU A 20 6.16 39.59 -3.24
CA GLU A 20 6.75 39.71 -1.89
C GLU A 20 6.07 40.81 -1.06
N GLU A 21 5.69 41.93 -1.69
CA GLU A 21 4.99 43.02 -1.02
C GLU A 21 3.64 42.58 -0.44
N SER A 22 2.88 41.75 -1.17
CA SER A 22 1.63 41.20 -0.67
C SER A 22 1.85 40.22 0.47
N PHE A 23 2.90 39.40 0.38
CA PHE A 23 3.28 38.50 1.47
C PHE A 23 3.69 39.27 2.73
N ARG A 24 4.50 40.32 2.61
CA ARG A 24 4.92 41.20 3.72
C ARG A 24 3.71 41.83 4.42
N ARG A 25 2.76 42.39 3.65
CA ARG A 25 1.50 42.92 4.18
C ARG A 25 0.69 41.85 4.92
N GLY A 26 0.65 40.63 4.39
CA GLY A 26 -0.01 39.51 5.05
C GLY A 26 0.63 39.18 6.41
N MET A 27 1.96 39.21 6.48
CA MET A 27 2.71 38.94 7.71
C MET A 27 2.48 39.98 8.82
N GLU A 28 2.02 41.19 8.48
CA GLU A 28 1.66 42.23 9.46
C GLU A 28 0.37 41.90 10.25
N GLN A 29 -0.43 40.93 9.79
CA GLN A 29 -1.75 40.58 10.35
C GLN A 29 -1.70 39.55 11.51
N GLN A 30 -0.60 39.50 12.27
CA GLN A 30 -0.39 38.51 13.35
C GLN A 30 -0.73 37.07 12.92
N VAL A 31 0.00 36.60 11.91
CA VAL A 31 -0.19 35.27 11.32
C VAL A 31 0.25 34.16 12.29
N HIS A 32 -0.58 33.12 12.45
CA HIS A 32 -0.28 31.96 13.29
C HIS A 32 0.45 30.85 12.53
N ALA A 33 0.30 30.79 11.20
CA ALA A 33 1.05 29.89 10.34
C ALA A 33 1.07 30.39 8.89
N VAL A 34 2.15 30.13 8.18
CA VAL A 34 2.22 30.24 6.73
C VAL A 34 2.07 28.85 6.12
N VAL A 35 1.07 28.65 5.27
CA VAL A 35 0.74 27.34 4.69
C VAL A 35 0.79 27.39 3.17
N VAL A 36 1.54 26.47 2.57
CA VAL A 36 1.58 26.26 1.12
C VAL A 36 1.24 24.80 0.84
N ASP A 37 0.22 24.57 0.02
CA ASP A 37 -0.19 23.23 -0.39
C ASP A 37 -0.51 23.23 -1.88
N ALA A 38 0.05 22.27 -2.63
CA ALA A 38 -0.06 22.21 -4.09
C ALA A 38 -1.45 21.81 -4.57
N GLY A 39 -2.31 21.27 -3.69
CA GLY A 39 -3.67 20.78 -3.99
C GLY A 39 -3.74 19.57 -4.93
N SER A 40 -2.78 19.40 -5.83
CA SER A 40 -2.61 18.26 -6.73
C SER A 40 -1.17 17.74 -6.69
N THR A 41 -1.03 16.42 -6.58
CA THR A 41 0.24 15.71 -6.76
C THR A 41 0.42 15.18 -8.18
N ASP A 42 -0.54 15.43 -9.07
CA ASP A 42 -0.53 15.01 -10.47
C ASP A 42 -0.52 16.23 -11.41
N GLY A 43 0.67 16.57 -11.91
CA GLY A 43 0.89 17.58 -12.96
C GLY A 43 0.61 17.10 -14.38
N GLY A 44 0.00 15.93 -14.53
CA GLY A 44 -0.31 15.28 -15.80
C GLY A 44 0.71 14.21 -16.21
N PRO A 45 0.34 13.35 -17.18
CA PRO A 45 1.08 12.13 -17.53
C PRO A 45 2.52 12.40 -17.99
N HIS A 46 2.79 13.54 -18.61
CA HIS A 46 4.13 13.93 -19.01
C HIS A 46 5.08 14.11 -17.81
N LYS A 47 4.64 14.82 -16.76
CA LYS A 47 5.48 15.13 -15.59
C LYS A 47 5.81 13.87 -14.80
N LEU A 48 4.82 12.99 -14.65
CA LEU A 48 5.00 11.67 -14.02
C LEU A 48 5.94 10.78 -14.86
N GLY A 49 5.69 10.66 -16.17
CA GLY A 49 6.46 9.79 -17.06
C GLY A 49 7.90 10.24 -17.29
N ALA A 50 8.17 11.55 -17.33
CA ALA A 50 9.51 12.09 -17.48
C ALA A 50 10.29 12.19 -16.15
N GLY A 51 9.64 11.91 -15.00
CA GLY A 51 10.28 12.02 -13.68
C GLY A 51 10.74 13.44 -13.34
N VAL A 52 9.97 14.45 -13.75
CA VAL A 52 10.29 15.87 -13.52
C VAL A 52 9.18 16.58 -12.77
N SER A 53 9.55 17.50 -11.89
CA SER A 53 8.61 18.34 -11.15
C SER A 53 7.89 19.35 -12.06
N ILE A 54 6.72 19.81 -11.63
CA ILE A 54 5.98 20.89 -12.31
C ILE A 54 6.83 22.16 -12.31
N VAL A 55 7.46 22.46 -11.17
CA VAL A 55 8.30 23.63 -10.93
C VAL A 55 9.78 23.25 -10.78
N SER A 56 10.68 24.18 -11.09
CA SER A 56 12.11 23.96 -10.92
C SER A 56 12.53 24.05 -9.44
N ARG A 57 13.57 23.32 -9.06
CA ARG A 57 14.19 23.42 -7.72
C ARG A 57 14.59 24.86 -7.37
N ARG A 58 15.06 25.64 -8.35
CA ARG A 58 15.42 27.05 -8.18
C ARG A 58 14.20 27.90 -7.78
N ALA A 59 13.04 27.64 -8.39
CA ALA A 59 11.82 28.37 -8.07
C ALA A 59 11.33 28.03 -6.65
N CYS A 60 11.31 26.75 -6.27
CA CYS A 60 10.98 26.36 -4.89
C CYS A 60 11.92 27.01 -3.87
N LYS A 61 13.22 27.04 -4.17
CA LYS A 61 14.22 27.66 -3.28
C LYS A 61 13.98 29.16 -3.09
N LYS A 62 13.68 29.88 -4.19
CA LYS A 62 13.36 31.32 -4.13
C LYS A 62 12.15 31.57 -3.22
N ASP A 63 11.08 30.81 -3.38
CA ASP A 63 9.87 30.96 -2.58
C ASP A 63 10.14 30.65 -1.10
N LEU A 64 10.86 29.56 -0.81
CA LEU A 64 11.27 29.20 0.55
C LEU A 64 12.17 30.25 1.19
N GLU A 65 13.14 30.80 0.46
CA GLU A 65 14.04 31.86 0.97
C GLU A 65 13.25 33.07 1.48
N ILE A 66 12.22 33.49 0.73
CA ILE A 66 11.35 34.60 1.11
C ILE A 66 10.46 34.23 2.31
N ILE A 67 9.80 33.07 2.25
CA ILE A 67 8.87 32.61 3.31
C ILE A 67 9.62 32.43 4.63
N LEU A 68 10.70 31.64 4.62
CA LEU A 68 11.49 31.36 5.81
C LEU A 68 12.16 32.62 6.34
N GLY A 69 12.66 33.50 5.47
CA GLY A 69 13.25 34.77 5.86
C GLY A 69 12.30 35.66 6.67
N ALA A 70 11.00 35.66 6.34
CA ALA A 70 9.99 36.41 7.09
C ALA A 70 9.50 35.70 8.35
N CYS A 71 9.43 34.36 8.34
CA CYS A 71 8.81 33.59 9.41
C CYS A 71 9.78 33.27 10.57
N LEU A 72 11.06 33.03 10.27
CA LEU A 72 12.06 32.61 11.27
C LEU A 72 12.24 33.60 12.44
N PRO A 73 12.35 34.93 12.24
CA PRO A 73 12.53 35.87 13.34
C PRO A 73 11.34 35.88 14.32
N GLY A 74 10.12 35.70 13.80
CA GLY A 74 8.88 35.69 14.56
C GLY A 74 8.47 34.30 15.07
N LYS A 75 9.26 33.26 14.79
CA LYS A 75 8.92 31.84 15.05
C LYS A 75 7.54 31.46 14.53
N VAL A 76 7.14 32.02 13.39
CA VAL A 76 5.87 31.67 12.72
C VAL A 76 6.07 30.31 12.03
N PRO A 77 5.26 29.29 12.33
CA PRO A 77 5.32 28.00 11.65
C PRO A 77 5.12 28.13 10.14
N VAL A 78 5.94 27.40 9.37
CA VAL A 78 5.78 27.25 7.92
C VAL A 78 5.42 25.79 7.65
N ILE A 79 4.27 25.56 7.03
CA ILE A 79 3.74 24.23 6.74
C ILE A 79 3.67 24.06 5.22
N ILE A 80 4.35 23.05 4.70
CA ILE A 80 4.27 22.65 3.30
C ILE A 80 3.48 21.35 3.24
N GLY A 81 2.25 21.40 2.72
CA GLY A 81 1.38 20.22 2.61
C GLY A 81 1.87 19.26 1.53
N SER A 82 2.08 19.78 0.33
CA SER A 82 2.60 19.05 -0.82
C SER A 82 3.42 19.96 -1.73
N ALA A 83 4.41 19.38 -2.43
CA ALA A 83 5.31 20.12 -3.32
C ALA A 83 5.75 19.26 -4.51
N GLY A 84 6.20 19.91 -5.59
CA GLY A 84 6.77 19.25 -6.77
C GLY A 84 5.75 18.80 -7.81
N GLY A 85 4.56 18.34 -7.40
CA GLY A 85 3.45 18.01 -8.31
C GLY A 85 3.69 16.80 -9.21
N SER A 86 4.68 15.96 -8.89
CA SER A 86 4.88 14.66 -9.50
C SER A 86 5.61 13.74 -8.50
N GLY A 87 5.01 12.59 -8.19
CA GLY A 87 5.51 11.64 -7.19
C GLY A 87 6.43 10.55 -7.75
N ALA A 88 7.13 10.78 -8.86
CA ALA A 88 7.97 9.76 -9.49
C ALA A 88 9.25 9.45 -8.68
N ARG A 89 9.81 8.26 -8.89
CA ARG A 89 11.01 7.74 -8.22
C ARG A 89 12.20 8.71 -8.13
N PRO A 90 12.60 9.47 -9.19
CA PRO A 90 13.70 10.42 -9.10
C PRO A 90 13.51 11.56 -8.07
N HIS A 91 12.26 11.92 -7.75
CA HIS A 91 11.98 12.98 -6.78
C HIS A 91 12.23 12.50 -5.34
N VAL A 92 11.90 11.24 -5.07
CA VAL A 92 12.21 10.56 -3.81
C VAL A 92 13.71 10.27 -3.70
N GLU A 93 14.36 9.95 -4.81
CA GLU A 93 15.81 9.68 -4.88
C GLU A 93 16.68 10.95 -4.90
N SER A 94 16.09 12.16 -4.89
CA SER A 94 16.81 13.44 -5.01
C SER A 94 17.71 13.81 -3.81
N GLY A 95 17.99 12.85 -2.92
CA GLY A 95 18.93 12.97 -1.81
C GLY A 95 18.36 13.68 -0.57
N GLY A 96 17.06 13.96 -0.55
CA GLY A 96 16.38 14.45 0.65
C GLY A 96 16.11 13.31 1.64
N SER A 97 16.30 13.56 2.93
CA SER A 97 15.89 12.66 4.00
C SER A 97 14.78 13.31 4.83
N LEU A 98 13.85 12.51 5.35
CA LEU A 98 12.94 12.97 6.39
C LEU A 98 13.72 13.07 7.71
N GLU A 99 13.78 14.26 8.29
CA GLU A 99 14.38 14.51 9.60
C GLU A 99 13.31 14.44 10.69
N ILE A 100 13.56 13.61 11.71
CA ILE A 100 12.71 13.47 12.88
C ILE A 100 13.53 13.92 14.09
N VAL A 101 13.22 15.10 14.63
CA VAL A 101 13.83 15.59 15.86
C VAL A 101 13.13 14.96 17.05
N PHE A 102 13.91 14.32 17.92
CA PHE A 102 13.42 13.84 19.21
C PHE A 102 13.99 14.74 20.31
N ASP A 103 13.09 15.37 21.07
CA ASP A 103 13.45 16.27 22.16
C ASP A 103 13.07 15.64 23.50
N ARG A 104 14.10 15.23 24.25
CA ARG A 104 14.01 14.83 25.66
C ARG A 104 13.22 13.54 25.96
N ILE A 105 13.34 12.51 25.12
CA ILE A 105 12.76 11.18 25.38
C ILE A 105 13.28 10.61 26.71
N THR A 106 12.37 10.14 27.56
CA THR A 106 12.64 9.42 28.82
C THR A 106 12.40 7.91 28.70
N ASN A 107 12.78 7.14 29.71
CA ASN A 107 12.63 5.68 29.73
C ASN A 107 11.18 5.16 29.83
N VAL A 108 10.20 6.05 29.91
CA VAL A 108 8.76 5.69 29.93
C VAL A 108 8.02 6.17 28.68
N GLU A 109 8.74 6.79 27.75
CA GLU A 109 8.19 7.34 26.51
C GLU A 109 8.70 6.55 25.32
N SER A 110 7.81 6.31 24.36
CA SER A 110 8.13 5.73 23.06
C SER A 110 7.36 6.46 21.97
N SER A 111 7.88 6.43 20.75
CA SER A 111 7.20 6.97 19.57
C SER A 111 7.28 5.99 18.42
N LYS A 112 6.21 5.91 17.62
CA LYS A 112 6.14 5.03 16.46
C LYS A 112 6.37 5.81 15.19
N ILE A 113 7.24 5.31 14.33
CA ILE A 113 7.42 5.80 12.97
C ILE A 113 7.03 4.64 12.05
N TYR A 114 6.02 4.87 11.21
CA TYR A 114 5.48 3.80 10.39
C TYR A 114 4.97 4.28 9.04
N TYR A 115 4.93 3.33 8.13
CA TYR A 115 4.13 3.39 6.93
C TYR A 115 2.83 2.62 7.17
N LYS A 116 1.71 3.17 6.68
CA LYS A 116 0.39 2.56 6.74
C LYS A 116 0.07 1.87 5.42
N PRO A 117 0.41 0.57 5.26
CA PRO A 117 0.20 -0.14 4.00
C PRO A 117 -1.25 -0.51 3.73
N TYR A 118 -2.13 -0.36 4.73
CA TYR A 118 -3.52 -0.74 4.61
C TYR A 118 -4.42 0.18 5.44
N TYR A 119 -5.26 0.95 4.75
CA TYR A 119 -6.23 1.84 5.37
C TYR A 119 -7.59 1.15 5.54
N ARG A 120 -8.23 1.44 6.66
CA ARG A 120 -9.54 0.90 7.07
C ARG A 120 -10.57 2.02 7.15
N ARG A 121 -11.84 1.65 7.26
CA ARG A 121 -12.95 2.60 7.37
C ARG A 121 -12.78 3.62 8.50
N GLU A 122 -12.24 3.20 9.63
CA GLU A 122 -11.97 4.06 10.80
C GLU A 122 -10.95 5.17 10.54
N ASP A 123 -10.14 5.08 9.48
CA ASP A 123 -9.14 6.09 9.13
C ASP A 123 -9.73 7.29 8.36
N PHE A 124 -11.03 7.27 8.06
CA PHE A 124 -11.70 8.30 7.25
C PHE A 124 -12.88 8.95 7.98
N ASN A 125 -13.01 10.26 7.80
CA ASN A 125 -14.12 11.04 8.40
C ASN A 125 -15.44 10.90 7.62
N ASP A 126 -15.39 10.57 6.33
CA ASP A 126 -16.57 10.37 5.48
C ASP A 126 -16.36 9.23 4.46
N GLU A 127 -17.41 8.92 3.70
CA GLU A 127 -17.38 7.93 2.62
C GLU A 127 -17.78 8.53 1.26
N LYS A 128 -17.53 9.82 1.04
CA LYS A 128 -18.01 10.48 -0.19
C LYS A 128 -17.50 9.79 -1.46
N TYR A 129 -16.26 9.30 -1.42
CA TYR A 129 -15.60 8.66 -2.55
C TYR A 129 -15.65 7.12 -2.51
N LYS A 130 -16.09 6.51 -1.40
CA LYS A 130 -16.09 5.05 -1.18
C LYS A 130 -14.85 4.36 -1.76
N PRO A 131 -13.64 4.74 -1.31
CA PRO A 131 -12.41 4.22 -1.88
C PRO A 131 -12.28 2.71 -1.65
N THR A 132 -11.57 2.05 -2.56
CA THR A 132 -11.32 0.62 -2.50
C THR A 132 -9.86 0.37 -2.16
N PHE A 133 -9.59 -0.46 -1.14
CA PHE A 133 -8.23 -0.71 -0.65
C PHE A 133 -7.91 -2.21 -0.59
N ALA A 134 -6.70 -2.54 -1.02
CA ALA A 134 -6.05 -3.81 -0.72
C ALA A 134 -4.70 -3.52 -0.01
N PRO A 135 -4.20 -4.45 0.84
CA PRO A 135 -2.91 -4.29 1.50
C PRO A 135 -1.77 -4.09 0.50
N GLN A 136 -0.79 -3.28 0.87
CA GLN A 136 0.39 -3.02 0.06
C GLN A 136 1.62 -3.79 0.54
N VAL A 137 1.53 -4.40 1.73
CA VAL A 137 2.59 -5.19 2.39
C VAL A 137 1.97 -6.47 2.94
N TYR A 138 2.58 -7.60 2.63
CA TYR A 138 2.08 -8.93 2.97
C TYR A 138 3.09 -9.72 3.81
N SER A 139 2.61 -10.70 4.58
CA SER A 139 3.45 -11.62 5.35
C SER A 139 4.49 -12.31 4.47
N GLY A 140 5.71 -12.41 4.98
CA GLY A 140 6.87 -12.95 4.27
C GLY A 140 7.70 -11.92 3.48
N GLN A 141 7.13 -10.75 3.17
CA GLN A 141 7.91 -9.67 2.54
C GLN A 141 8.90 -9.05 3.53
N THR A 142 9.96 -8.47 2.99
CA THR A 142 10.98 -7.74 3.75
C THR A 142 10.71 -6.24 3.69
N VAL A 143 10.72 -5.60 4.84
CA VAL A 143 10.70 -4.14 5.00
C VAL A 143 12.11 -3.67 5.32
N GLU A 144 12.58 -2.62 4.66
CA GLU A 144 13.89 -2.03 4.89
C GLU A 144 13.80 -0.50 5.05
N PHE A 145 14.55 0.05 6.01
CA PHE A 145 14.77 1.47 6.18
C PHE A 145 16.28 1.79 6.16
N LYS A 146 16.65 2.86 5.46
CA LYS A 146 17.94 3.53 5.60
C LYS A 146 17.81 4.64 6.65
N LEU A 147 18.48 4.45 7.78
CA LEU A 147 18.37 5.32 8.95
C LEU A 147 19.73 5.92 9.29
N ARG A 148 19.76 7.19 9.71
CA ARG A 148 20.97 7.81 10.27
C ARG A 148 20.62 8.53 11.55
N LEU A 149 21.27 8.14 12.64
CA LEU A 149 21.07 8.73 13.96
C LEU A 149 22.13 9.79 14.23
N ASP A 150 21.71 11.05 14.37
CA ASP A 150 22.54 12.15 14.85
C ASP A 150 22.09 12.53 16.27
N GLN A 151 22.60 11.77 17.26
CA GLN A 151 22.28 12.01 18.66
C GLN A 151 23.28 12.99 19.27
N TRP A 152 22.78 14.13 19.75
CA TRP A 152 23.61 15.20 20.31
C TRP A 152 23.86 15.01 21.80
N GLU A 153 22.85 14.60 22.57
CA GLU A 153 22.95 14.46 24.03
C GLU A 153 22.15 13.26 24.58
N GLY A 154 22.42 12.90 25.84
CA GLY A 154 21.63 11.96 26.62
C GLY A 154 21.91 10.47 26.39
N ALA A 155 21.03 9.64 26.95
CA ALA A 155 21.10 8.18 26.91
C ALA A 155 20.83 7.63 25.50
N PRO A 156 21.39 6.46 25.13
CA PRO A 156 21.17 5.87 23.81
C PRO A 156 19.69 5.66 23.46
N LEU A 157 19.36 5.85 22.18
CA LEU A 157 18.09 5.38 21.62
C LEU A 157 18.15 3.89 21.33
N ARG A 158 16.99 3.25 21.42
CA ARG A 158 16.76 1.90 20.94
C ARG A 158 15.69 1.93 19.85
N ILE A 159 15.91 1.12 18.81
CA ILE A 159 15.02 0.99 17.66
C ILE A 159 14.41 -0.40 17.70
N THR A 160 13.09 -0.49 17.81
CA THR A 160 12.37 -1.78 17.84
C THR A 160 11.45 -1.85 16.63
N PRO A 161 11.76 -2.66 15.60
CA PRO A 161 10.86 -2.84 14.46
C PRO A 161 9.55 -3.48 14.92
N TYR A 162 8.46 -3.13 14.24
CA TYR A 162 7.15 -3.68 14.56
C TYR A 162 6.23 -3.78 13.34
N VAL A 163 5.24 -4.65 13.48
CA VAL A 163 4.10 -4.77 12.57
C VAL A 163 2.83 -4.74 13.40
N ARG A 164 1.83 -3.95 13.00
CA ARG A 164 0.52 -3.94 13.68
C ARG A 164 -0.52 -4.70 12.87
N ASP A 165 -1.21 -5.63 13.51
CA ASP A 165 -2.30 -6.40 12.92
C ASP A 165 -3.57 -5.54 12.81
N THR A 166 -4.14 -5.42 11.61
CA THR A 166 -5.33 -4.61 11.36
C THR A 166 -6.60 -5.10 12.07
N TYR A 167 -6.68 -6.37 12.44
CA TYR A 167 -7.83 -6.99 13.07
C TYR A 167 -7.73 -6.92 14.59
N THR A 168 -6.63 -7.40 15.18
CA THR A 168 -6.45 -7.40 16.64
C THR A 168 -6.00 -6.04 17.18
N LYS A 169 -5.42 -5.19 16.32
CA LYS A 169 -4.74 -3.94 16.66
C LYS A 169 -3.50 -4.12 17.54
N GLU A 170 -3.05 -5.36 17.73
CA GLU A 170 -1.86 -5.68 18.50
C GLU A 170 -0.59 -5.41 17.68
N GLU A 171 0.45 -4.98 18.39
CA GLU A 171 1.77 -4.71 17.85
C GLU A 171 2.67 -5.92 18.04
N VAL A 172 3.10 -6.52 16.94
CA VAL A 172 4.11 -7.59 16.94
C VAL A 172 5.48 -6.93 16.93
N LEU A 173 6.10 -6.85 18.10
CA LEU A 173 7.46 -6.33 18.27
C LEU A 173 8.49 -7.35 17.79
N LEU A 174 9.49 -6.85 17.07
CA LEU A 174 10.60 -7.64 16.56
C LEU A 174 11.89 -7.33 17.32
N GLU A 175 12.98 -7.99 16.96
CA GLU A 175 14.26 -7.84 17.65
C GLU A 175 14.79 -6.40 17.58
N ASP A 176 15.26 -5.90 18.72
CA ASP A 176 15.85 -4.57 18.85
C ASP A 176 17.10 -4.43 17.97
N VAL A 177 17.27 -3.25 17.37
CA VAL A 177 18.42 -2.94 16.52
C VAL A 177 19.15 -1.73 17.07
N GLU A 178 20.47 -1.88 17.25
CA GLU A 178 21.36 -0.78 17.58
C GLU A 178 21.84 -0.08 16.30
N LEU A 179 21.78 1.25 16.29
CA LEU A 179 22.29 2.06 15.19
C LEU A 179 23.68 2.60 15.52
N VAL A 180 24.58 2.54 14.54
CA VAL A 180 25.84 3.28 14.59
C VAL A 180 25.56 4.77 14.39
N ARG A 181 25.92 5.59 15.37
CA ARG A 181 25.69 7.04 15.34
C ARG A 181 26.50 7.72 14.24
N GLY A 182 25.92 8.74 13.62
CA GLY A 182 26.56 9.55 12.58
C GLY A 182 26.63 8.87 11.20
N GLU A 183 26.31 7.59 11.09
CA GLU A 183 26.39 6.79 9.87
C GLU A 183 25.01 6.34 9.36
N TRP A 184 24.96 5.96 8.07
CA TRP A 184 23.76 5.35 7.50
C TRP A 184 23.73 3.85 7.83
N ASN A 185 22.68 3.45 8.54
CA ASN A 185 22.39 2.11 8.96
C ASN A 185 21.29 1.50 8.08
N THR A 186 21.22 0.17 8.06
CA THR A 186 20.14 -0.56 7.40
C THR A 186 19.35 -1.29 8.46
N LEU A 187 18.10 -0.85 8.69
CA LEU A 187 17.13 -1.60 9.46
C LEU A 187 16.34 -2.48 8.50
N SER A 188 16.29 -3.80 8.73
CA SER A 188 15.56 -4.73 7.87
C SER A 188 14.90 -5.82 8.68
N PHE A 189 13.66 -6.17 8.33
CA PHE A 189 12.90 -7.24 8.98
C PHE A 189 11.87 -7.85 8.03
N VAL A 190 11.50 -9.12 8.30
CA VAL A 190 10.46 -9.84 7.57
C VAL A 190 9.11 -9.64 8.27
N VAL A 191 8.06 -9.37 7.50
CA VAL A 191 6.69 -9.24 8.02
C VAL A 191 6.21 -10.60 8.51
N PRO A 192 5.86 -10.76 9.80
CA PRO A 192 5.48 -12.03 10.35
C PRO A 192 4.11 -12.51 9.80
N PRO A 193 3.79 -13.81 9.94
CA PRO A 193 2.43 -14.31 9.70
C PRO A 193 1.41 -13.64 10.62
N LEU A 194 0.29 -13.17 10.06
CA LEU A 194 -0.80 -12.51 10.81
C LEU A 194 -2.08 -13.36 10.88
N ALA A 195 -1.94 -14.69 10.79
CA ALA A 195 -3.03 -15.66 10.97
C ALA A 195 -4.32 -15.33 10.19
N GLY A 196 -4.21 -14.96 8.91
CA GLY A 196 -5.38 -14.62 8.08
C GLY A 196 -5.80 -13.13 8.10
N SER A 197 -5.08 -12.30 8.86
CA SER A 197 -5.18 -10.84 8.89
C SER A 197 -4.04 -10.16 8.10
N PHE A 198 -3.97 -8.83 8.14
CA PHE A 198 -3.05 -8.00 7.36
C PHE A 198 -2.42 -6.89 8.21
N ALA A 199 -1.23 -6.44 7.81
CA ALA A 199 -0.57 -5.32 8.48
C ALA A 199 -1.29 -4.01 8.11
N ASP A 200 -1.67 -3.20 9.10
CA ASP A 200 -2.10 -1.80 8.88
C ASP A 200 -1.01 -0.79 9.27
N GLU A 201 0.04 -1.21 9.97
CA GLU A 201 1.27 -0.46 10.20
C GLU A 201 2.49 -1.38 10.03
N VAL A 202 3.52 -0.89 9.34
CA VAL A 202 4.88 -1.47 9.37
C VAL A 202 5.88 -0.36 9.62
N GLY A 203 6.78 -0.57 10.57
CA GLY A 203 7.68 0.50 10.98
C GLY A 203 8.61 0.11 12.11
N PHE A 204 9.00 1.11 12.88
CA PHE A 204 9.83 0.94 14.06
C PHE A 204 9.42 1.92 15.16
N MET A 205 9.66 1.52 16.39
CA MET A 205 9.52 2.34 17.56
C MET A 205 10.88 2.92 17.94
N ILE A 206 10.86 4.14 18.47
CA ILE A 206 12.00 4.76 19.13
C ILE A 206 11.68 4.90 20.62
N ASP A 207 12.59 4.45 21.47
CA ASP A 207 12.58 4.73 22.90
C ASP A 207 14.01 4.92 23.42
N SER A 208 14.15 5.25 24.71
CA SER A 208 15.46 5.37 25.36
C SER A 208 15.42 4.72 26.75
N PRO A 209 15.64 3.40 26.85
CA PRO A 209 15.32 2.62 28.05
C PRO A 209 16.18 2.98 29.27
N THR A 210 17.35 3.60 29.04
CA THR A 210 18.28 4.05 30.10
C THR A 210 18.21 5.57 30.35
N SER A 211 17.31 6.28 29.66
CA SER A 211 17.13 7.72 29.82
C SER A 211 16.50 8.07 31.16
N THR A 212 17.08 9.06 31.83
CA THR A 212 16.56 9.62 33.10
C THR A 212 16.29 11.11 32.93
N ALA A 213 15.65 11.73 33.93
CA ALA A 213 15.44 13.18 33.92
C ALA A 213 16.74 14.00 33.74
N ALA A 214 17.90 13.44 34.13
CA ALA A 214 19.23 14.04 34.01
C ALA A 214 19.99 13.66 32.73
N SER A 215 19.50 12.67 31.96
CA SER A 215 20.18 12.11 30.78
C SER A 215 19.24 11.95 29.58
N ARG A 216 18.34 12.91 29.39
CA ARG A 216 17.29 12.84 28.36
C ARG A 216 17.89 12.79 26.96
N ALA A 217 17.44 11.85 26.14
CA ALA A 217 17.93 11.71 24.77
C ALA A 217 17.48 12.89 23.91
N PHE A 218 18.41 13.51 23.19
CA PHE A 218 18.16 14.63 22.28
C PHE A 218 18.98 14.47 20.99
N GLY A 219 18.34 14.67 19.85
CA GLY A 219 18.97 14.50 18.54
C GLY A 219 17.96 14.43 17.40
N ALA A 220 18.46 13.97 16.25
CA ALA A 220 17.67 13.75 15.05
C ALA A 220 17.87 12.34 14.49
N LEU A 221 16.79 11.75 13.99
CA LEU A 221 16.80 10.54 13.18
C LEU A 221 16.44 10.91 11.74
N TYR A 222 17.32 10.60 10.81
CA TYR A 222 17.10 10.80 9.38
C TYR A 222 16.65 9.50 8.72
N ILE A 223 15.58 9.57 7.94
CA ILE A 223 15.10 8.47 7.10
C ILE A 223 15.43 8.82 5.66
N GLY A 224 16.35 8.07 5.07
CA GLY A 224 16.76 8.27 3.68
C GLY A 224 15.83 7.57 2.70
N ARG A 225 15.59 6.28 2.94
CA ARG A 225 14.76 5.43 2.07
C ARG A 225 14.01 4.41 2.90
N MET A 226 12.76 4.14 2.52
CA MET A 226 12.03 2.93 2.89
C MET A 226 11.85 2.06 1.65
N ARG A 227 11.88 0.73 1.82
CA ARG A 227 11.56 -0.24 0.77
C ARG A 227 10.70 -1.37 1.32
N VAL A 228 9.81 -1.89 0.48
CA VAL A 228 9.23 -3.23 0.68
C VAL A 228 9.51 -4.11 -0.53
N TYR A 229 10.10 -5.27 -0.28
CA TYR A 229 10.56 -6.18 -1.32
C TYR A 229 10.50 -7.64 -0.89
N GLY A 230 10.83 -8.54 -1.83
CA GLY A 230 10.72 -9.97 -1.62
C GLY A 230 9.29 -10.48 -1.79
N GLY A 231 9.21 -11.78 -2.04
CA GLY A 231 7.96 -12.51 -2.11
C GLY A 231 7.36 -12.76 -0.73
N GLY A 232 6.20 -13.42 -0.71
CA GLY A 232 5.54 -13.78 0.55
C GLY A 232 4.50 -14.86 0.36
N GLY A 233 3.80 -15.16 1.45
CA GLY A 233 2.71 -16.13 1.48
C GLY A 233 1.77 -15.81 2.65
N TYR A 234 0.46 -15.88 2.39
CA TYR A 234 -0.57 -15.51 3.36
C TYR A 234 -1.89 -16.23 3.08
N ALA A 235 -2.75 -16.29 4.08
CA ALA A 235 -4.13 -16.71 3.93
C ALA A 235 -5.07 -15.52 4.21
N ILE A 236 -6.31 -15.62 3.76
CA ILE A 236 -7.39 -14.71 4.16
C ILE A 236 -8.31 -15.47 5.10
N ASP A 237 -8.42 -15.02 6.34
CA ASP A 237 -9.51 -15.45 7.21
C ASP A 237 -10.69 -14.49 7.04
N TRP A 238 -11.72 -14.93 6.32
CA TRP A 238 -12.92 -14.14 6.05
C TRP A 238 -13.65 -13.70 7.32
N ARG A 239 -13.48 -14.40 8.45
CA ARG A 239 -14.06 -14.01 9.73
C ARG A 239 -13.39 -12.77 10.34
N LYS A 240 -12.17 -12.45 9.90
CA LYS A 240 -11.43 -11.25 10.31
C LYS A 240 -11.63 -10.07 9.37
N GLN A 241 -12.34 -10.28 8.27
CA GLN A 241 -12.60 -9.25 7.28
C GLN A 241 -13.91 -8.50 7.58
N ALA A 242 -14.05 -7.34 6.96
CA ALA A 242 -15.25 -6.50 7.03
C ALA A 242 -15.68 -6.03 5.64
N VAL A 243 -16.96 -5.68 5.54
CA VAL A 243 -17.52 -4.91 4.43
C VAL A 243 -17.28 -3.43 4.73
N GLU A 244 -16.46 -2.77 3.91
CA GLU A 244 -16.10 -1.35 4.04
C GLU A 244 -16.16 -0.69 2.67
N PHE A 245 -16.72 0.52 2.57
CA PHE A 245 -16.77 1.28 1.30
C PHE A 245 -17.34 0.46 0.12
N THR A 246 -18.42 -0.31 0.37
CA THR A 246 -19.05 -1.21 -0.62
C THR A 246 -18.16 -2.35 -1.14
N SER A 247 -17.04 -2.59 -0.46
CA SER A 247 -16.00 -3.57 -0.80
C SER A 247 -15.82 -4.55 0.37
N VAL A 248 -15.34 -5.77 0.10
CA VAL A 248 -14.98 -6.74 1.13
C VAL A 248 -13.47 -6.77 1.26
N THR A 249 -12.99 -6.44 2.45
CA THR A 249 -11.56 -6.52 2.79
C THR A 249 -11.05 -7.97 2.73
N PRO A 250 -9.77 -8.23 2.41
CA PRO A 250 -8.70 -7.33 2.02
C PRO A 250 -8.65 -7.09 0.49
N MET A 251 -9.79 -7.25 -0.20
CA MET A 251 -9.85 -7.21 -1.65
C MET A 251 -10.41 -5.88 -2.16
N ALA A 252 -10.02 -5.55 -3.38
CA ALA A 252 -10.51 -4.43 -4.14
C ALA A 252 -11.45 -4.88 -5.25
N GLN A 253 -12.74 -4.53 -5.16
CA GLN A 253 -13.76 -5.04 -6.06
C GLN A 253 -14.00 -4.15 -7.29
N HIS A 254 -14.19 -4.81 -8.44
CA HIS A 254 -14.76 -4.26 -9.65
C HIS A 254 -16.10 -4.93 -9.92
N ARG A 255 -17.19 -4.16 -9.86
CA ARG A 255 -18.58 -4.63 -10.06
C ARG A 255 -18.95 -5.78 -9.10
N GLY A 256 -20.14 -6.34 -9.28
CA GLY A 256 -20.67 -7.43 -8.46
C GLY A 256 -21.11 -6.99 -7.06
N GLU A 257 -21.93 -7.82 -6.44
CA GLU A 257 -22.30 -7.71 -5.05
C GLU A 257 -21.44 -8.69 -4.25
N TRP A 258 -20.77 -8.18 -3.21
CA TRP A 258 -19.84 -8.95 -2.40
C TRP A 258 -20.22 -8.85 -0.94
N SER A 259 -20.21 -9.98 -0.24
CA SER A 259 -20.58 -10.03 1.18
C SER A 259 -19.81 -11.10 1.94
N LEU A 260 -19.85 -11.02 3.27
CA LEU A 260 -19.27 -12.01 4.16
C LEU A 260 -20.40 -12.78 4.85
N LYS A 261 -20.42 -14.11 4.70
CA LYS A 261 -21.42 -14.97 5.33
C LYS A 261 -20.80 -16.35 5.58
N ASP A 262 -21.16 -16.97 6.71
CA ASP A 262 -20.74 -18.34 7.06
C ASP A 262 -19.22 -18.59 7.03
N GLY A 263 -18.42 -17.54 7.25
CA GLY A 263 -16.96 -17.61 7.19
C GLY A 263 -16.37 -17.69 5.77
N ALA A 264 -17.13 -17.25 4.75
CA ALA A 264 -16.75 -17.23 3.35
C ALA A 264 -17.04 -15.86 2.70
N LEU A 265 -16.35 -15.58 1.60
CA LEU A 265 -16.67 -14.48 0.70
C LEU A 265 -17.77 -14.93 -0.27
N HIS A 266 -18.92 -14.27 -0.26
CA HIS A 266 -20.01 -14.50 -1.20
C HIS A 266 -20.02 -13.46 -2.30
N TYR A 267 -20.39 -13.89 -3.51
CA TYR A 267 -20.52 -13.02 -4.67
C TYR A 267 -21.79 -13.30 -5.46
N ALA A 268 -22.36 -12.24 -6.02
CA ALA A 268 -23.35 -12.28 -7.08
C ALA A 268 -22.94 -11.29 -8.18
N VAL A 269 -22.91 -11.76 -9.42
CA VAL A 269 -22.32 -11.05 -10.55
C VAL A 269 -23.34 -11.00 -11.68
N GLU A 270 -23.52 -9.80 -12.24
CA GLU A 270 -24.19 -9.53 -13.50
C GLU A 270 -23.14 -9.03 -14.49
N GLY A 271 -23.00 -9.70 -15.64
CA GLY A 271 -21.98 -9.43 -16.64
C GLY A 271 -20.60 -9.94 -16.21
N ASN A 272 -19.81 -9.11 -15.52
CA ASN A 272 -18.49 -9.51 -15.04
C ASN A 272 -18.15 -8.82 -13.72
N ALA A 273 -17.29 -9.45 -12.93
CA ALA A 273 -16.77 -8.85 -11.71
C ALA A 273 -15.43 -9.48 -11.32
N ALA A 274 -14.65 -8.74 -10.54
CA ALA A 274 -13.42 -9.24 -9.95
C ALA A 274 -13.20 -8.64 -8.56
N ALA A 275 -12.52 -9.37 -7.69
CA ALA A 275 -12.02 -8.89 -6.41
C ALA A 275 -10.51 -9.13 -6.36
N PHE A 276 -9.74 -8.05 -6.38
CA PHE A 276 -8.28 -8.05 -6.50
C PHE A 276 -7.60 -7.96 -5.13
N THR A 277 -6.48 -8.64 -4.98
CA THR A 277 -5.51 -8.49 -3.89
C THR A 277 -4.10 -8.66 -4.47
N GLY A 278 -3.10 -8.68 -3.61
CA GLY A 278 -1.71 -8.74 -4.01
C GLY A 278 -1.20 -7.41 -4.56
N ASN A 279 0.11 -7.36 -4.79
CA ASN A 279 0.75 -6.19 -5.39
C ASN A 279 0.52 -6.17 -6.92
N ASP A 280 0.36 -4.98 -7.50
CA ASP A 280 0.28 -4.76 -8.94
C ASP A 280 1.56 -5.13 -9.71
N TYR A 281 2.65 -5.34 -8.98
CA TYR A 281 3.94 -5.79 -9.47
C TYR A 281 4.29 -7.24 -9.08
N ALA A 282 3.33 -8.01 -8.54
CA ALA A 282 3.51 -9.44 -8.30
C ALA A 282 3.68 -10.20 -9.63
N ARG A 283 4.58 -11.18 -9.69
CA ARG A 283 4.96 -11.88 -10.94
C ARG A 283 4.52 -13.32 -10.96
N ASP A 284 5.28 -14.16 -10.28
CA ASP A 284 4.97 -15.56 -10.14
C ASP A 284 4.07 -15.72 -8.93
N VAL A 285 2.93 -16.40 -9.09
CA VAL A 285 1.92 -16.54 -8.04
C VAL A 285 1.43 -17.97 -8.01
N GLU A 286 1.39 -18.54 -6.82
CA GLU A 286 0.75 -19.81 -6.51
C GLU A 286 -0.31 -19.56 -5.43
N ALA A 287 -1.57 -19.80 -5.76
CA ALA A 287 -2.71 -19.56 -4.89
C ALA A 287 -3.73 -20.69 -4.97
N GLU A 288 -4.37 -20.97 -3.84
CA GLU A 288 -5.44 -21.96 -3.69
C GLU A 288 -6.67 -21.33 -3.06
N ALA A 289 -7.84 -21.77 -3.47
CA ALA A 289 -9.10 -21.35 -2.89
C ALA A 289 -10.22 -22.36 -3.12
N GLU A 290 -11.15 -22.42 -2.18
CA GLU A 290 -12.34 -23.27 -2.28
C GLU A 290 -13.48 -22.50 -2.94
N PHE A 291 -13.91 -22.92 -4.13
CA PHE A 291 -15.05 -22.32 -4.81
C PHE A 291 -16.29 -23.20 -4.66
N THR A 292 -17.40 -22.62 -4.23
CA THR A 292 -18.72 -23.26 -4.26
C THR A 292 -19.63 -22.48 -5.23
N PRO A 293 -19.68 -22.88 -6.51
CA PRO A 293 -20.62 -22.32 -7.48
C PRO A 293 -22.07 -22.56 -7.05
N LEU A 294 -22.92 -21.55 -7.08
CA LEU A 294 -24.36 -21.68 -6.79
C LEU A 294 -25.23 -21.45 -8.03
N SER A 295 -24.80 -20.58 -8.93
CA SER A 295 -25.41 -20.37 -10.24
C SER A 295 -24.41 -19.74 -11.21
N GLY A 296 -24.73 -19.76 -12.51
CA GLY A 296 -23.88 -19.21 -13.56
C GLY A 296 -22.81 -20.18 -14.04
N GLU A 297 -21.87 -19.67 -14.83
CA GLU A 297 -20.97 -20.52 -15.64
C GLU A 297 -19.49 -20.16 -15.50
N SER A 298 -19.14 -19.18 -14.66
CA SER A 298 -17.76 -18.69 -14.55
C SER A 298 -17.37 -18.47 -13.09
N HIS A 299 -16.46 -19.29 -12.60
CA HIS A 299 -15.97 -19.24 -11.22
C HIS A 299 -14.48 -19.52 -11.20
N GLY A 300 -13.64 -18.55 -10.82
CA GLY A 300 -12.21 -18.79 -10.81
C GLY A 300 -11.35 -17.62 -10.33
N PHE A 301 -10.06 -17.78 -10.60
CA PHE A 301 -9.05 -16.80 -10.30
C PHE A 301 -8.90 -15.78 -11.42
N ILE A 302 -8.52 -14.57 -11.03
CA ILE A 302 -7.86 -13.61 -11.92
C ILE A 302 -6.38 -13.55 -11.55
N ALA A 303 -5.51 -13.43 -12.56
CA ALA A 303 -4.07 -13.45 -12.40
C ALA A 303 -3.39 -12.41 -13.28
N ARG A 304 -2.24 -11.90 -12.81
CA ARG A 304 -1.43 -10.89 -13.51
C ARG A 304 -2.27 -9.76 -14.10
N ALA A 305 -3.22 -9.27 -13.31
CA ALA A 305 -4.12 -8.22 -13.74
C ALA A 305 -3.43 -6.85 -13.67
N LEU A 306 -3.30 -6.22 -14.84
CA LEU A 306 -2.94 -4.81 -15.00
C LEU A 306 -4.19 -3.91 -15.04
N GLY A 307 -5.30 -4.43 -14.53
CA GLY A 307 -6.67 -3.97 -14.71
C GLY A 307 -7.57 -5.09 -15.23
N ILE A 308 -8.89 -4.86 -15.25
CA ILE A 308 -9.87 -5.88 -15.66
C ILE A 308 -9.75 -6.26 -17.15
N GLU A 309 -9.27 -5.34 -17.99
CA GLU A 309 -9.15 -5.54 -19.44
C GLU A 309 -7.84 -6.21 -19.89
N ARG A 310 -6.89 -6.40 -18.98
CA ARG A 310 -5.56 -6.97 -19.27
C ARG A 310 -5.13 -7.89 -18.15
N CYS A 311 -5.48 -9.16 -18.29
CA CYS A 311 -5.28 -10.17 -17.25
C CYS A 311 -5.35 -11.59 -17.84
N TYR A 312 -5.02 -12.58 -17.01
CA TYR A 312 -5.45 -13.96 -17.23
C TYR A 312 -6.58 -14.33 -16.27
N TRP A 313 -7.42 -15.25 -16.70
CA TRP A 313 -8.45 -15.88 -15.88
C TRP A 313 -8.31 -17.40 -15.96
N LEU A 314 -8.43 -18.07 -14.82
CA LEU A 314 -8.30 -19.53 -14.69
C LEU A 314 -9.44 -20.02 -13.81
N GLY A 315 -10.36 -20.84 -14.33
CA GLY A 315 -11.48 -21.32 -13.53
C GLY A 315 -12.40 -22.35 -14.17
N LEU A 316 -13.45 -22.68 -13.43
CA LEU A 316 -14.62 -23.42 -13.90
C LEU A 316 -15.38 -22.56 -14.90
N ALA A 317 -15.59 -23.10 -16.10
CA ALA A 317 -16.14 -22.41 -17.26
C ALA A 317 -17.42 -23.10 -17.76
N GLU A 318 -18.06 -22.48 -18.75
CA GLU A 318 -19.30 -22.95 -19.36
C GLU A 318 -19.21 -24.40 -19.89
N GLU A 319 -20.39 -25.02 -20.10
CA GLU A 319 -20.51 -26.37 -20.70
C GLU A 319 -19.77 -27.48 -19.93
N GLY A 320 -19.56 -27.32 -18.61
CA GLY A 320 -18.86 -28.31 -17.80
C GLY A 320 -17.39 -28.43 -18.22
N THR A 321 -16.73 -27.29 -18.37
CA THR A 321 -15.30 -27.22 -18.71
C THR A 321 -14.51 -26.48 -17.64
N VAL A 322 -13.19 -26.60 -17.72
CA VAL A 322 -12.23 -25.77 -17.01
C VAL A 322 -11.37 -25.08 -18.07
N SER A 323 -11.12 -23.78 -17.92
CA SER A 323 -10.48 -22.98 -18.96
C SER A 323 -9.44 -22.00 -18.41
N ILE A 324 -8.43 -21.73 -19.24
CA ILE A 324 -7.46 -20.64 -19.08
C ILE A 324 -7.71 -19.66 -20.21
N ARG A 325 -8.02 -18.41 -19.84
CA ARG A 325 -8.33 -17.34 -20.80
C ARG A 325 -7.44 -16.13 -20.57
N LYS A 326 -7.11 -15.43 -21.65
CA LYS A 326 -6.43 -14.14 -21.64
C LYS A 326 -7.45 -13.05 -21.99
N ASN A 327 -7.48 -11.96 -21.25
CA ASN A 327 -8.17 -10.75 -21.66
C ASN A 327 -7.14 -9.74 -22.16
N ASP A 328 -7.29 -9.27 -23.40
CA ASP A 328 -6.57 -8.13 -23.96
C ASP A 328 -7.56 -7.24 -24.70
N PHE A 329 -8.38 -6.52 -23.93
CA PHE A 329 -9.58 -5.82 -24.44
C PHE A 329 -10.54 -6.76 -25.21
N GLY A 330 -10.59 -8.03 -24.79
CA GLY A 330 -11.30 -9.12 -25.41
C GLY A 330 -10.78 -10.46 -24.91
N TRP A 331 -11.69 -11.39 -24.61
CA TRP A 331 -11.34 -12.71 -24.10
C TRP A 331 -10.91 -13.67 -25.21
N THR A 332 -9.75 -14.29 -25.03
CA THR A 332 -9.24 -15.39 -25.86
C THR A 332 -9.01 -16.60 -24.98
N GLU A 333 -9.59 -17.74 -25.35
CA GLU A 333 -9.28 -19.02 -24.69
C GLU A 333 -7.91 -19.53 -25.12
N LEU A 334 -7.03 -19.79 -24.16
CA LEU A 334 -5.69 -20.31 -24.39
C LEU A 334 -5.68 -21.84 -24.33
N ALA A 335 -6.43 -22.41 -23.38
CA ALA A 335 -6.62 -23.84 -23.21
C ALA A 335 -7.91 -24.14 -22.46
N SER A 336 -8.52 -25.29 -22.74
CA SER A 336 -9.67 -25.80 -22.00
C SER A 336 -9.65 -27.33 -21.93
N ALA A 337 -10.36 -27.87 -20.94
CA ALA A 337 -10.54 -29.30 -20.74
C ALA A 337 -11.95 -29.60 -20.26
N SER A 338 -12.51 -30.75 -20.68
CA SER A 338 -13.79 -31.21 -20.16
C SER A 338 -13.66 -31.61 -18.69
N PHE A 339 -14.54 -31.07 -17.87
CA PHE A 339 -14.60 -31.31 -16.43
C PHE A 339 -16.04 -31.03 -15.96
N PRO A 340 -16.91 -32.06 -15.87
CA PRO A 340 -18.33 -31.86 -15.60
C PRO A 340 -18.57 -31.46 -14.13
N TRP A 341 -18.41 -30.17 -13.86
CA TRP A 341 -18.66 -29.58 -12.55
C TRP A 341 -20.15 -29.23 -12.38
N GLU A 342 -20.60 -29.29 -11.14
CA GLU A 342 -21.97 -29.08 -10.69
C GLU A 342 -22.06 -27.90 -9.70
N HIS A 343 -23.19 -27.18 -9.74
CA HIS A 343 -23.54 -26.19 -8.71
C HIS A 343 -23.80 -26.86 -7.36
N GLY A 344 -23.51 -26.15 -6.27
CA GLY A 344 -23.66 -26.60 -4.90
C GLY A 344 -22.50 -27.46 -4.39
N ARG A 345 -21.62 -27.95 -5.27
CA ARG A 345 -20.39 -28.66 -4.88
C ARG A 345 -19.24 -27.67 -4.67
N THR A 346 -18.46 -27.91 -3.63
CA THR A 346 -17.19 -27.19 -3.39
C THR A 346 -16.06 -27.85 -4.16
N TYR A 347 -15.21 -27.02 -4.79
CA TYR A 347 -14.01 -27.43 -5.52
C TYR A 347 -12.79 -26.72 -4.94
N ALA A 348 -11.71 -27.48 -4.68
CA ALA A 348 -10.43 -26.91 -4.32
C ALA A 348 -9.69 -26.52 -5.61
N LEU A 349 -9.70 -25.24 -5.96
CA LEU A 349 -8.99 -24.72 -7.13
C LEU A 349 -7.60 -24.26 -6.71
N LYS A 350 -6.58 -24.60 -7.49
CA LYS A 350 -5.21 -24.09 -7.30
C LYS A 350 -4.63 -23.59 -8.62
N MET A 351 -4.25 -22.33 -8.62
CA MET A 351 -3.62 -21.62 -9.72
C MET A 351 -2.10 -21.58 -9.50
N ILE A 352 -1.33 -21.92 -10.54
CA ILE A 352 0.12 -21.67 -10.59
C ILE A 352 0.42 -20.88 -11.85
N VAL A 353 0.89 -19.64 -11.67
CA VAL A 353 1.33 -18.76 -12.76
C VAL A 353 2.81 -18.46 -12.55
N ARG A 354 3.67 -19.00 -13.42
CA ARG A 354 5.13 -18.88 -13.31
C ARG A 354 5.80 -18.68 -14.66
N GLY A 355 6.55 -17.60 -14.83
CA GLY A 355 7.14 -17.27 -16.14
C GLY A 355 6.04 -17.18 -17.21
N ALA A 356 6.11 -17.95 -18.29
CA ALA A 356 5.03 -18.04 -19.28
C ALA A 356 3.96 -19.10 -18.94
N SER A 357 4.19 -19.96 -17.95
CA SER A 357 3.33 -21.10 -17.63
C SER A 357 2.14 -20.69 -16.78
N LEU A 358 0.95 -21.13 -17.21
CA LEU A 358 -0.34 -20.95 -16.54
C LEU A 358 -0.92 -22.34 -16.28
N LYS A 359 -1.18 -22.70 -15.03
CA LYS A 359 -1.72 -24.02 -14.66
C LYS A 359 -2.89 -23.89 -13.69
N LEU A 360 -3.92 -24.68 -13.92
CA LEU A 360 -5.05 -24.80 -13.02
C LEU A 360 -5.25 -26.26 -12.60
N TYR A 361 -5.25 -26.45 -11.29
CA TYR A 361 -5.55 -27.70 -10.62
C TYR A 361 -6.96 -27.63 -10.04
N VAL A 362 -7.68 -28.75 -10.09
CA VAL A 362 -8.98 -28.93 -9.42
C VAL A 362 -8.88 -30.20 -8.57
N ASP A 363 -9.17 -30.08 -7.28
CA ASP A 363 -9.07 -31.17 -6.29
C ASP A 363 -7.70 -31.89 -6.40
N ASP A 364 -6.63 -31.09 -6.37
CA ASP A 364 -5.21 -31.47 -6.47
C ASP A 364 -4.76 -32.15 -7.77
N LYS A 365 -5.62 -32.23 -8.79
CA LYS A 365 -5.26 -32.76 -10.11
C LYS A 365 -5.05 -31.62 -11.08
N LEU A 366 -3.95 -31.64 -11.83
CA LEU A 366 -3.75 -30.72 -12.96
C LEU A 366 -4.83 -31.02 -14.01
N VAL A 367 -5.68 -30.04 -14.31
CA VAL A 367 -6.78 -30.21 -15.27
C VAL A 367 -6.47 -29.51 -16.59
N VAL A 368 -5.90 -28.31 -16.54
CA VAL A 368 -5.56 -27.53 -17.75
C VAL A 368 -4.27 -26.73 -17.53
N GLU A 369 -3.48 -26.60 -18.59
CA GLU A 369 -2.30 -25.76 -18.64
C GLU A 369 -2.20 -25.03 -19.98
N ALA A 370 -1.55 -23.87 -19.96
CA ALA A 370 -1.26 -23.06 -21.14
C ALA A 370 0.08 -22.35 -20.97
N GLU A 371 0.62 -21.84 -22.08
CA GLU A 371 1.77 -20.95 -22.10
C GLU A 371 1.42 -19.62 -22.78
N ASP A 372 1.58 -18.51 -22.07
CA ASP A 372 1.49 -17.16 -22.62
C ASP A 372 2.34 -16.21 -21.76
N ALA A 373 3.11 -15.34 -22.40
CA ALA A 373 4.05 -14.43 -21.74
C ALA A 373 3.67 -12.95 -21.86
N GLN A 374 2.46 -12.64 -22.35
CA GLN A 374 2.04 -11.26 -22.62
C GLN A 374 2.00 -10.40 -21.37
N TYR A 375 1.50 -10.94 -20.25
CA TYR A 375 1.52 -10.26 -18.96
C TYR A 375 2.51 -10.94 -18.02
N ALA A 376 3.49 -10.17 -17.54
CA ALA A 376 4.59 -10.66 -16.71
C ALA A 376 4.43 -10.33 -15.22
N HIS A 377 3.49 -9.45 -14.88
CA HIS A 377 3.16 -9.04 -13.52
C HIS A 377 1.71 -8.54 -13.44
N GLY A 378 1.19 -8.40 -12.21
CA GLY A 378 -0.12 -7.82 -11.94
C GLY A 378 -0.74 -8.36 -10.66
N MET A 379 -1.85 -7.74 -10.26
CA MET A 379 -2.66 -8.22 -9.13
C MET A 379 -3.28 -9.59 -9.45
N TYR A 380 -3.80 -10.24 -8.42
CA TYR A 380 -4.49 -11.52 -8.54
C TYR A 380 -5.68 -11.55 -7.58
N GLY A 381 -6.53 -12.56 -7.68
CA GLY A 381 -7.70 -12.65 -6.80
C GLY A 381 -8.77 -13.54 -7.41
N VAL A 382 -10.03 -13.20 -7.21
CA VAL A 382 -11.18 -13.97 -7.70
C VAL A 382 -11.95 -13.18 -8.75
N ALA A 383 -12.49 -13.85 -9.75
CA ALA A 383 -13.29 -13.19 -10.78
C ALA A 383 -14.29 -14.14 -11.45
N SER A 384 -15.37 -13.53 -11.93
CA SER A 384 -16.31 -14.14 -12.86
C SER A 384 -16.32 -13.33 -14.16
N LEU A 385 -16.32 -14.05 -15.28
CA LEU A 385 -16.37 -13.46 -16.62
C LEU A 385 -17.80 -13.24 -17.12
N ARG A 386 -18.78 -13.84 -16.44
CA ARG A 386 -20.20 -13.91 -16.82
C ARG A 386 -21.08 -13.75 -15.57
N ASP A 387 -22.40 -13.82 -15.76
CA ASP A 387 -23.35 -13.96 -14.65
C ASP A 387 -22.98 -15.18 -13.80
N ALA A 388 -22.87 -14.96 -12.49
CA ALA A 388 -22.47 -16.00 -11.55
C ALA A 388 -22.86 -15.65 -10.12
N ALA A 389 -23.21 -16.66 -9.32
CA ALA A 389 -23.28 -16.52 -7.87
C ALA A 389 -22.59 -17.70 -7.19
N GLY A 390 -21.97 -17.46 -6.05
CA GLY A 390 -21.25 -18.50 -5.32
C GLY A 390 -20.60 -18.00 -4.05
N SER A 391 -19.73 -18.84 -3.48
CA SER A 391 -18.85 -18.45 -2.38
C SER A 391 -17.42 -18.92 -2.59
N VAL A 392 -16.51 -18.24 -1.91
CA VAL A 392 -15.09 -18.56 -1.77
C VAL A 392 -14.82 -18.85 -0.30
N GLY A 393 -14.52 -20.12 0.00
CA GLY A 393 -14.15 -20.63 1.33
C GLY A 393 -12.70 -20.29 1.65
N GLU A 394 -11.86 -21.27 2.00
CA GLU A 394 -10.43 -20.99 2.20
C GLU A 394 -9.84 -20.23 1.00
N PHE A 395 -9.01 -19.21 1.25
CA PHE A 395 -8.24 -18.52 0.21
C PHE A 395 -6.82 -18.30 0.72
N ARG A 396 -5.84 -18.85 0.01
CA ARG A 396 -4.44 -18.80 0.40
C ARG A 396 -3.54 -18.52 -0.80
N VAL A 397 -2.64 -17.57 -0.62
CA VAL A 397 -1.49 -17.37 -1.50
C VAL A 397 -0.33 -18.14 -0.89
N ILE A 398 0.01 -19.27 -1.52
CA ILE A 398 1.11 -20.14 -1.09
C ILE A 398 2.44 -19.42 -1.27
N SER A 399 2.62 -18.80 -2.44
CA SER A 399 3.77 -17.96 -2.72
C SER A 399 3.44 -16.91 -3.77
N PHE A 400 4.08 -15.75 -3.67
CA PHE A 400 4.21 -14.82 -4.79
C PHE A 400 5.63 -14.27 -4.85
N THR A 401 6.07 -13.80 -6.02
CA THR A 401 7.37 -13.12 -6.20
C THR A 401 7.18 -11.70 -6.71
N VAL A 402 8.19 -10.86 -6.47
CA VAL A 402 8.30 -9.48 -6.98
C VAL A 402 9.68 -9.32 -7.62
N GLN A 403 9.82 -8.49 -8.65
CA GLN A 403 11.12 -8.28 -9.29
C GLN A 403 12.00 -7.34 -8.47
N ASP A 404 13.30 -7.64 -8.38
CA ASP A 404 14.31 -6.71 -7.88
C ASP A 404 14.22 -5.35 -8.60
N GLY A 405 14.02 -4.28 -7.84
CA GLY A 405 13.82 -2.91 -8.37
C GLY A 405 12.38 -2.52 -8.68
N MET A 406 11.41 -3.45 -8.74
CA MET A 406 9.96 -3.16 -8.67
C MET A 406 9.48 -3.26 -7.23
N GLU A 407 9.96 -2.32 -6.43
CA GLU A 407 9.74 -2.27 -4.99
C GLU A 407 9.04 -0.96 -4.65
N ARG A 408 8.26 -0.97 -3.57
CA ARG A 408 7.64 0.24 -3.02
C ARG A 408 8.60 1.00 -2.14
#